data_AF-E2CB66-F1
#
_entry.id   AF-E2CB66-F1
#
_cell.length_a   1.000
_cell.length_b   1.000
_cell.length_c   1.000
_cell.angle_alpha   90.00
_cell.angle_beta   90.00
_cell.angle_gamma   90.00
#
_symmetry.space_group_name_H-M   'P 1'
#
loop_
_entity.id
_entity.type
_entity.pdbx_description
1 polymer ?
#
loop_
_entity_poly.entity_id
_entity_poly.type
_entity_poly.pdbx_seq_one_letter_code
_entity_poly.pdbx_strand_id
1 'polypeptide(L)'
;MLKNWILSCGLASAVAVAGLPLPDAVSITPLKITEAKADNGSARRTARRTSRRVNRRHDNYYNALPGGCVRVVVNGIAYHRCGTIYYQPVVRNGTNVYIIVNP
;
A
#
# COMPACT_ATOMS: atom_id res chain seq x y z
N MET A 1 -15.32 -46.60 1.89
CA MET A 1 -14.86 -47.57 0.87
C MET A 1 -15.10 -46.97 -0.50
N LEU A 2 -14.02 -46.73 -1.27
CA LEU A 2 -13.90 -46.71 -2.75
C LEU A 2 -14.85 -45.77 -3.55
N LYS A 3 -14.46 -45.07 -4.62
CA LYS A 3 -13.35 -45.24 -5.56
C LYS A 3 -13.19 -43.95 -6.40
N ASN A 4 -11.94 -43.59 -6.61
CA ASN A 4 -11.35 -42.65 -7.57
C ASN A 4 -12.16 -42.30 -8.82
N TRP A 5 -12.29 -41.00 -9.07
CA TRP A 5 -12.56 -40.41 -10.37
C TRP A 5 -11.22 -40.07 -11.04
N ILE A 6 -10.65 -41.05 -11.74
CA ILE A 6 -9.59 -40.81 -12.71
C ILE A 6 -10.29 -40.53 -14.03
N LEU A 7 -10.14 -39.32 -14.57
CA LEU A 7 -10.27 -39.11 -16.02
C LEU A 7 -9.35 -37.95 -16.45
N SER A 8 -8.19 -38.36 -16.95
CA SER A 8 -7.57 -37.81 -18.17
C SER A 8 -7.32 -36.30 -18.26
N CYS A 9 -6.05 -35.90 -18.13
CA CYS A 9 -5.40 -35.06 -19.16
C CYS A 9 -3.89 -34.98 -18.91
N GLY A 10 -3.10 -35.41 -19.89
CA GLY A 10 -1.65 -35.22 -19.84
C GLY A 10 -0.89 -36.41 -20.42
N LEU A 11 -0.94 -36.55 -21.74
CA LEU A 11 0.07 -37.31 -22.49
C LEU A 11 1.45 -36.74 -22.13
N ALA A 12 2.21 -37.47 -21.32
CA ALA A 12 3.63 -37.20 -21.13
C ALA A 12 4.38 -37.81 -22.31
N SER A 13 4.75 -36.99 -23.28
CA SER A 13 5.71 -37.39 -24.31
C SER A 13 7.05 -37.65 -23.64
N ALA A 14 7.42 -38.92 -23.50
CA ALA A 14 8.74 -39.32 -23.03
C ALA A 14 9.76 -39.06 -24.14
N VAL A 15 10.52 -37.96 -24.03
CA VAL A 15 11.73 -37.77 -24.84
C VAL A 15 12.83 -38.63 -24.21
N ALA A 16 13.18 -39.73 -24.88
CA ALA A 16 14.31 -40.56 -24.50
C ALA A 16 15.62 -39.84 -24.85
N VAL A 17 16.20 -39.13 -23.88
CA VAL A 17 17.56 -38.59 -23.98
C VAL A 17 18.54 -39.67 -23.57
N ALA A 18 18.85 -40.58 -24.49
CA ALA A 18 19.91 -41.57 -24.30
C ALA A 18 21.26 -40.87 -24.51
N GLY A 19 22.04 -40.71 -23.43
CA GLY A 19 23.50 -40.54 -23.54
C GLY A 19 24.12 -39.20 -23.14
N LEU A 20 23.45 -38.31 -22.41
CA LEU A 20 24.14 -37.18 -21.78
C LEU A 20 24.56 -37.55 -20.35
N PRO A 21 25.80 -37.24 -19.90
CA PRO A 21 26.17 -37.39 -18.50
C PRO A 21 25.24 -36.50 -17.66
N LEU A 22 24.44 -37.12 -16.81
CA LEU A 22 23.63 -36.40 -15.83
C LEU A 22 24.59 -35.65 -14.90
N PRO A 23 24.41 -34.34 -14.66
CA PRO A 23 25.15 -33.68 -13.60
C PRO A 23 24.79 -34.37 -12.28
N ASP A 24 25.82 -34.67 -11.49
CA ASP A 24 25.70 -35.31 -10.18
C ASP A 24 24.61 -34.65 -9.35
N ALA A 25 23.81 -35.48 -8.67
CA ALA A 25 22.66 -35.06 -7.88
C ALA A 25 23.01 -33.85 -7.00
N VAL A 26 22.41 -32.70 -7.30
CA VAL A 26 22.48 -31.53 -6.43
C VAL A 26 21.84 -31.91 -5.10
N SER A 27 22.69 -32.11 -4.11
CA SER A 27 22.29 -32.35 -2.74
C SER A 27 21.72 -31.04 -2.19
N ILE A 28 20.40 -30.88 -2.26
CA ILE A 28 19.71 -29.77 -1.60
C ILE A 28 19.76 -30.07 -0.10
N THR A 29 20.75 -29.51 0.59
CA THR A 29 20.71 -29.50 2.05
C THR A 29 19.50 -28.68 2.48
N PRO A 30 18.61 -29.21 3.35
CA PRO A 30 17.53 -28.40 3.86
C PRO A 30 18.14 -27.25 4.66
N LEU A 31 17.87 -26.02 4.22
CA LEU A 31 18.22 -24.81 4.96
C LEU A 31 17.59 -24.93 6.35
N LYS A 32 18.43 -25.04 7.39
CA LYS A 32 17.98 -24.84 8.77
C LYS A 32 17.43 -23.41 8.84
N ILE A 33 16.12 -23.30 8.96
CA ILE A 33 15.46 -22.03 9.24
C ILE A 33 15.85 -21.66 10.67
N THR A 34 16.94 -20.91 10.83
CA THR A 34 17.20 -20.23 12.08
C THR A 34 16.09 -19.21 12.28
N GLU A 35 15.65 -19.09 13.53
CA GLU A 35 14.59 -18.16 13.92
C GLU A 35 14.85 -16.79 13.28
N ALA A 36 13.87 -16.33 12.49
CA ALA A 36 14.02 -15.11 11.72
C ALA A 36 14.25 -13.93 12.67
N LYS A 37 15.50 -13.46 12.76
CA LYS A 37 15.84 -12.20 13.42
C LYS A 37 14.97 -11.14 12.75
N ALA A 38 14.11 -10.47 13.50
CA ALA A 38 13.29 -9.40 12.96
C ALA A 38 14.21 -8.33 12.33
N ASP A 39 14.13 -8.18 11.01
CA ASP A 39 14.86 -7.16 10.27
C ASP A 39 14.30 -5.78 10.61
N ASN A 40 14.69 -5.23 11.76
CA ASN A 40 14.23 -3.91 12.24
C ASN A 40 14.49 -2.81 11.20
N GLY A 41 15.54 -2.96 10.37
CA GLY A 41 15.83 -2.07 9.24
C GLY A 41 14.83 -2.18 8.09
N SER A 42 14.36 -3.38 7.75
CA SER A 42 13.33 -3.58 6.71
C SER A 42 11.99 -3.03 7.20
N ALA A 43 11.61 -3.31 8.45
CA ALA A 43 10.43 -2.76 9.09
C ALA A 43 10.43 -1.23 9.08
N ARG A 44 11.54 -0.60 9.47
CA ARG A 44 11.69 0.87 9.46
C ARG A 44 11.58 1.48 8.06
N ARG A 45 12.17 0.85 7.04
CA ARG A 45 12.04 1.30 5.64
C ARG A 45 10.60 1.17 5.15
N THR A 46 9.94 0.06 5.47
CA THR A 46 8.54 -0.17 5.12
C THR A 46 7.64 0.86 5.78
N ALA A 47 7.78 1.11 7.09
CA ALA A 47 7.03 2.13 7.81
C ALA A 47 7.22 3.54 7.22
N ARG A 48 8.45 3.90 6.83
CA ARG A 48 8.71 5.18 6.14
C ARG A 48 8.04 5.25 4.77
N ARG A 49 8.08 4.17 3.98
CA ARG A 49 7.44 4.12 2.67
C ARG A 49 5.92 4.21 2.78
N THR A 50 5.31 3.48 3.73
CA THR A 50 3.87 3.52 3.96
C THR A 50 3.43 4.89 4.45
N SER A 51 4.14 5.50 5.41
CA SER A 51 3.86 6.87 5.86
C SER A 51 3.92 7.88 4.70
N ARG A 52 4.99 7.85 3.88
CA ARG A 52 5.10 8.72 2.71
C ARG A 52 4.02 8.49 1.66
N ARG A 53 3.56 7.24 1.47
CA ARG A 53 2.49 6.91 0.52
C ARG A 53 1.15 7.41 1.04
N VAL A 54 0.86 7.23 2.32
CA VAL A 54 -0.37 7.71 2.97
C VAL A 54 -0.43 9.22 2.95
N ASN A 55 0.63 9.91 3.37
CA ASN A 55 0.65 11.39 3.38
C ASN A 55 0.47 12.00 1.99
N ARG A 56 0.98 11.35 0.93
CA ARG A 56 0.78 11.79 -0.46
C ARG A 56 -0.60 11.47 -1.02
N ARG A 57 -1.30 10.47 -0.47
CA ARG A 57 -2.65 10.10 -0.92
C ARG A 57 -3.72 11.06 -0.37
N HIS A 58 -3.47 11.64 0.80
CA HIS A 58 -4.38 12.61 1.40
C HIS A 58 -4.15 14.01 0.81
N ASP A 59 -4.80 14.28 -0.31
CA ASP A 59 -5.09 15.63 -0.74
C ASP A 59 -6.24 16.17 0.15
N ASN A 60 -5.90 16.73 1.31
CA ASN A 60 -6.87 17.39 2.21
C ASN A 60 -7.38 18.73 1.64
N TYR A 61 -7.61 18.80 0.33
CA TYR A 61 -8.12 19.95 -0.38
C TYR A 61 -9.58 19.69 -0.75
N TYR A 62 -10.47 20.48 -0.18
CA TYR A 62 -11.89 20.45 -0.45
C TYR A 62 -12.22 21.54 -1.47
N ASN A 63 -12.96 21.22 -2.53
CA ASN A 63 -13.34 22.22 -3.55
C ASN A 63 -14.52 23.09 -3.10
N ALA A 64 -15.32 22.60 -2.16
CA ALA A 64 -16.46 23.30 -1.61
C ALA A 64 -16.61 22.99 -0.12
N LEU A 65 -17.25 23.91 0.61
CA LEU A 65 -17.56 23.71 2.01
C LEU A 65 -18.89 22.98 2.18
N PRO A 66 -19.06 22.20 3.27
CA PRO A 66 -20.36 21.75 3.70
C PRO A 66 -21.31 22.93 3.94
N GLY A 67 -22.62 22.70 3.86
CA GLY A 67 -23.60 23.73 4.23
C GLY A 67 -23.52 24.09 5.73
N GLY A 68 -23.84 25.33 6.09
CA GLY A 68 -23.91 25.79 7.49
C GLY A 68 -22.59 26.28 8.09
N CYS A 69 -21.57 26.56 7.27
CA CYS A 69 -20.31 27.11 7.75
C CYS A 69 -20.40 28.61 8.03
N VAL A 70 -19.78 29.05 9.13
CA VAL A 70 -19.73 30.45 9.54
C VAL A 70 -18.33 31.00 9.28
N ARG A 71 -18.22 32.21 8.75
CA ARG A 71 -16.93 32.88 8.56
C ARG A 71 -16.44 33.46 9.89
N VAL A 72 -15.23 33.09 10.30
CA VAL A 72 -14.59 33.50 11.56
C VAL A 72 -13.21 34.06 11.25
N VAL A 73 -12.84 35.18 11.87
CA VAL A 73 -11.50 35.75 11.72
C VAL A 73 -10.71 35.49 13.00
N VAL A 74 -9.59 34.78 12.89
CA VAL A 74 -8.68 34.49 14.01
C VAL A 74 -7.32 35.08 13.65
N ASN A 75 -6.77 35.94 14.51
CA ASN A 75 -5.47 36.62 14.29
C ASN A 75 -5.37 37.32 12.92
N GLY A 76 -6.47 37.90 12.42
CA GLY A 76 -6.52 38.58 11.13
C GLY A 76 -6.67 37.67 9.91
N ILE A 77 -6.69 36.34 10.08
CA ILE A 77 -6.90 35.37 9.00
C ILE A 77 -8.36 34.93 8.99
N ALA A 78 -8.99 34.98 7.81
CA ALA A 78 -10.36 34.53 7.63
C ALA A 78 -10.44 33.02 7.42
N TYR A 79 -11.16 32.35 8.32
CA TYR A 79 -11.48 30.94 8.27
C TYR A 79 -12.98 30.72 8.11
N HIS A 80 -13.36 29.52 7.72
CA HIS A 80 -14.74 29.06 7.72
C HIS A 80 -14.86 27.91 8.72
N ARG A 81 -15.69 28.09 9.74
CA ARG A 81 -15.92 27.08 10.77
C ARG A 81 -17.18 26.30 10.45
N CYS A 82 -17.05 24.98 10.32
CA CYS A 82 -18.17 24.06 10.13
C CYS A 82 -18.14 23.07 11.30
N GLY A 83 -19.03 23.27 12.29
CA GLY A 83 -19.02 22.49 13.54
C GLY A 83 -17.75 22.72 14.37
N THR A 84 -16.90 21.70 14.46
CA THR A 84 -15.61 21.72 15.18
C THR A 84 -14.40 21.89 14.26
N ILE A 85 -14.60 21.88 12.95
CA ILE A 85 -13.53 21.92 11.94
C ILE A 85 -13.41 23.32 11.36
N TYR A 86 -12.18 23.82 11.23
CA TYR A 86 -11.88 25.07 10.56
C TYR A 86 -11.30 24.82 9.18
N TYR A 87 -11.79 25.56 8.20
CA TYR A 87 -11.38 25.52 6.81
C TYR A 87 -10.71 26.83 6.44
N GLN A 88 -9.51 26.75 5.86
CA GLN A 88 -8.80 27.90 5.32
C GLN A 88 -8.84 27.88 3.78
N PRO A 89 -9.25 28.98 3.11
CA PRO A 89 -9.16 29.08 1.67
C PRO A 89 -7.70 29.24 1.23
N VAL A 90 -7.26 28.42 0.28
CA VAL A 90 -5.93 28.47 -0.34
C VAL A 90 -6.06 28.37 -1.86
N VAL A 91 -5.18 29.04 -2.59
CA VAL A 91 -5.15 28.98 -4.06
C VAL A 91 -4.18 27.90 -4.51
N ARG A 92 -4.66 26.96 -5.31
CA ARG A 92 -3.86 25.87 -5.90
C ARG A 92 -4.15 25.76 -7.38
N ASN A 93 -3.12 25.84 -8.22
CA ASN A 93 -3.25 25.79 -9.68
C ASN A 93 -4.32 26.76 -10.22
N GLY A 94 -4.42 27.98 -9.65
CA GLY A 94 -5.42 28.98 -10.03
C GLY A 94 -6.84 28.72 -9.52
N THR A 95 -7.08 27.65 -8.73
CA THR A 95 -8.38 27.32 -8.16
C THR A 95 -8.40 27.55 -6.65
N ASN A 96 -9.51 28.10 -6.13
CA ASN A 96 -9.73 28.19 -4.68
C ASN A 96 -10.11 26.82 -4.13
N VAL A 97 -9.29 26.31 -3.23
CA VAL A 97 -9.54 25.07 -2.48
C VAL A 97 -9.44 25.33 -0.99
N TYR A 98 -10.00 24.45 -0.18
CA TYR A 98 -10.09 24.62 1.27
C TYR A 98 -9.32 23.52 1.98
N ILE A 99 -8.48 23.89 2.94
CA ILE A 99 -7.74 22.94 3.78
C ILE A 99 -8.27 22.95 5.21
N ILE A 100 -8.26 21.78 5.85
CA ILE A 100 -8.60 21.66 7.27
C ILE A 100 -7.40 22.14 8.11
N VAL A 101 -7.66 23.07 9.02
CA VAL A 101 -6.66 23.65 9.91
C VAL A 101 -7.15 23.57 11.35
N ASN A 102 -6.22 23.45 12.29
CA ASN A 102 -6.50 23.64 13.71
C ASN A 102 -5.85 24.97 14.10
N PRO A 103 -6.62 26.07 14.19
CA PRO A 103 -6.09 27.40 14.50
C PRO A 103 -5.55 27.51 15.91
#